data_AF-A0A1F8P321-F1
#
_entry.id   AF-A0A1F8P321-F1
#
_cell.length_a   1.000
_cell.length_b   1.000
_cell.length_c   1.000
_cell.angle_alpha   90.00
_cell.angle_beta   90.00
_cell.angle_gamma   90.00
#
_symmetry.space_group_name_H-M   'P 1'
#
loop_
_entity.id
_entity.type
_entity.pdbx_description
1 polymer ?
#
loop_
_entity_poly.entity_id
_entity_poly.type
_entity_poly.pdbx_seq_one_letter_code
_entity_poly.pdbx_strand_id
1 'polypeptide(L)'
;MAKLLDRLNAKKQKDLKVLSNFISIFCREKHQRQTKDFFPSKDGFFYGGIAGGGLRLCADCAKLLNHSAVKLIMCPYDPKPMCKKCQTHCYAPGYRERIREVMKFSGFYLVKHGRLDLMFHYFF
;
A
#
# COMPACT_ATOMS: atom_id res chain seq x y z
N MET A 1 13.97 14.84 4.16
CA MET A 1 12.61 14.29 4.39
C MET A 1 11.49 15.28 4.07
N ALA A 2 11.68 16.62 4.20
CA ALA A 2 10.69 17.63 3.77
C ALA A 2 10.24 17.49 2.29
N LYS A 3 11.19 17.27 1.36
CA LYS A 3 10.92 17.15 -0.09
C LYS A 3 9.97 16.01 -0.50
N LEU A 4 9.77 15.00 0.33
CA LEU A 4 8.83 13.89 0.04
C LEU A 4 7.39 14.30 0.37
N LEU A 5 7.21 15.11 1.40
CA LEU A 5 5.90 15.57 1.83
C LEU A 5 5.32 16.61 0.87
N ASP A 6 6.18 17.44 0.27
CA ASP A 6 5.78 18.48 -0.70
C ASP A 6 5.12 17.90 -1.97
N ARG A 7 5.32 16.61 -2.26
CA ARG A 7 4.74 15.92 -3.43
C ARG A 7 3.48 15.12 -3.11
N LEU A 8 2.99 15.17 -1.86
CA LEU A 8 1.77 14.49 -1.44
C LEU A 8 0.54 15.32 -1.76
N ASN A 9 -0.28 14.80 -2.67
CA ASN A 9 -1.63 15.31 -2.90
C ASN A 9 -2.64 14.45 -2.12
N ALA A 10 -3.84 14.99 -1.87
CA ALA A 10 -4.92 14.25 -1.20
C ALA A 10 -5.22 12.89 -1.87
N LYS A 11 -5.12 12.82 -3.20
CA LYS A 11 -5.26 11.58 -3.98
C LYS A 11 -4.16 10.56 -3.64
N LYS A 12 -2.90 11.00 -3.61
CA LYS A 12 -1.77 10.13 -3.24
C LYS A 12 -1.89 9.66 -1.79
N GLN A 13 -2.37 10.50 -0.88
CA GLN A 13 -2.63 10.12 0.51
C GLN A 13 -3.72 9.04 0.62
N LYS A 14 -4.84 9.18 -0.11
CA LYS A 14 -5.87 8.13 -0.20
C LYS A 14 -5.28 6.83 -0.75
N ASP A 15 -4.55 6.88 -1.85
CA ASP A 15 -3.90 5.71 -2.45
C ASP A 15 -2.95 5.00 -1.46
N LEU A 16 -2.21 5.77 -0.66
CA LEU A 16 -1.36 5.21 0.41
C LEU A 16 -2.17 4.51 1.51
N LYS A 17 -3.32 5.06 1.92
CA LYS A 17 -4.24 4.41 2.89
C LYS A 17 -4.74 3.07 2.37
N VAL A 18 -5.18 3.05 1.11
CA VAL A 18 -5.65 1.81 0.48
C VAL A 18 -4.53 0.78 0.45
N LEU A 19 -3.34 1.20 0.01
CA LEU A 19 -2.16 0.36 -0.06
C LEU A 19 -1.77 -0.25 1.30
N SER A 20 -1.73 0.57 2.35
CA SER A 20 -1.39 0.08 3.71
C SER A 20 -2.42 -0.93 4.21
N ASN A 21 -3.71 -0.67 4.00
CA ASN A 21 -4.78 -1.57 4.44
C ASN A 21 -4.74 -2.90 3.69
N PHE A 22 -4.52 -2.86 2.37
CA PHE A 22 -4.47 -4.06 1.55
C PHE A 22 -3.26 -4.92 1.90
N ILE A 23 -2.10 -4.31 2.12
CA ILE A 23 -0.89 -5.03 2.56
C ILE A 23 -1.09 -5.61 3.97
N SER A 24 -1.78 -4.90 4.86
CA SER A 24 -2.12 -5.39 6.19
C SER A 24 -2.99 -6.65 6.14
N ILE A 25 -4.07 -6.64 5.34
CA ILE A 25 -4.94 -7.81 5.13
C ILE A 25 -4.13 -8.97 4.55
N PHE A 26 -3.34 -8.72 3.51
CA PHE A 26 -2.52 -9.76 2.88
C PHE A 26 -1.52 -10.37 3.86
N CYS A 27 -0.78 -9.54 4.60
CA CYS A 27 0.17 -10.00 5.60
C CYS A 27 -0.51 -10.79 6.72
N ARG A 28 -1.70 -10.34 7.15
CA ARG A 28 -2.46 -11.02 8.20
C ARG A 28 -2.84 -12.43 7.78
N GLU A 29 -3.37 -12.59 6.57
CA GLU A 29 -3.97 -13.84 6.11
C GLU A 29 -2.95 -14.81 5.50
N LYS A 30 -2.01 -14.33 4.68
CA LYS A 30 -1.01 -15.18 4.02
C LYS A 30 0.20 -15.49 4.90
N HIS A 31 0.57 -14.57 5.80
CA HIS A 31 1.77 -14.71 6.63
C HIS A 31 1.42 -14.82 8.12
N GLN A 32 0.47 -15.70 8.46
CA GLN A 32 0.08 -15.95 9.86
C GLN A 32 1.23 -16.50 10.72
N ARG A 33 2.14 -17.26 10.12
CA ARG A 33 3.27 -17.92 10.81
C ARG A 33 4.55 -17.09 10.90
N GLN A 34 4.63 -15.93 10.25
CA GLN A 34 5.83 -15.08 10.31
C GLN A 34 5.75 -14.13 11.52
N THR A 35 6.91 -13.80 12.08
CA THR A 35 7.01 -12.76 13.11
C THR A 35 6.55 -11.42 12.53
N LYS A 36 5.65 -10.75 13.25
CA LYS A 36 5.11 -9.45 12.88
C LYS A 36 5.63 -8.44 13.87
N ASP A 37 6.75 -7.83 13.51
CA ASP A 37 7.35 -6.83 14.36
C ASP A 37 6.62 -5.51 14.21
N PHE A 38 6.62 -4.71 15.27
CA PHE A 38 6.15 -3.34 15.19
C PHE A 38 7.07 -2.60 14.24
N PHE A 39 6.54 -2.11 13.13
CA PHE A 39 7.35 -1.53 12.09
C PHE A 39 7.94 -0.19 12.59
N PRO A 40 9.22 -0.13 13.03
CA PRO A 40 9.76 1.02 13.74
C PRO A 40 10.52 1.87 12.74
N SER A 41 9.89 2.19 11.61
CA SER A 41 10.44 3.27 10.81
C SER A 41 10.02 4.57 11.49
N LYS A 42 10.86 5.61 11.47
CA LYS A 42 10.40 6.99 11.68
C LYS A 42 9.21 7.35 10.76
N ASP A 43 8.97 6.55 9.70
CA ASP A 43 7.82 6.60 8.79
C ASP A 43 6.58 5.80 9.28
N GLY A 44 6.70 4.97 10.30
CA GLY A 44 5.59 4.23 10.92
C GLY A 44 4.56 5.17 11.54
N PHE A 45 4.99 6.34 12.03
CA PHE A 45 4.10 7.44 12.43
C PHE A 45 3.43 8.10 11.22
N PHE A 46 4.10 8.17 10.07
CA PHE A 46 3.55 8.72 8.83
C PHE A 46 2.43 7.83 8.27
N TYR A 47 2.63 6.50 8.21
CA TYR A 47 1.55 5.57 7.87
C TYR A 47 0.53 5.39 9.00
N GLY A 48 0.95 5.50 10.26
CA GLY A 48 0.07 5.43 11.43
C GLY A 48 -0.85 6.64 11.57
N GLY A 49 -0.43 7.84 11.16
CA GLY A 49 -1.30 9.02 11.06
C GLY A 49 -2.22 8.97 9.84
N ILE A 50 -1.80 8.26 8.78
CA ILE A 50 -2.61 8.02 7.58
C ILE A 50 -3.63 6.88 7.79
N ALA A 51 -3.28 5.83 8.54
CA ALA A 51 -4.06 4.60 8.76
C ALA A 51 -4.57 4.39 10.21
N GLY A 52 -4.37 5.34 11.13
CA GLY A 52 -4.99 5.39 12.46
C GLY A 52 -4.48 4.39 13.50
N GLY A 53 -3.34 3.73 13.28
CA GLY A 53 -2.79 2.76 14.23
C GLY A 53 -1.47 2.14 13.76
N GLY A 54 -0.63 1.73 14.70
CA GLY A 54 0.66 1.10 14.39
C GLY A 54 0.48 -0.18 13.57
N LEU A 55 0.98 -0.18 12.33
CA LEU A 55 0.94 -1.33 11.43
C LEU A 55 1.96 -2.39 11.86
N ARG A 56 1.48 -3.61 12.14
CA ARG A 56 2.31 -4.80 12.38
C ARG A 56 2.37 -5.64 11.11
N LEU A 57 3.50 -5.60 10.43
CA LEU A 57 3.75 -6.31 9.17
C LEU A 57 4.99 -7.19 9.32
N CYS A 58 5.06 -8.30 8.59
CA CYS A 58 6.32 -9.02 8.45
C CYS A 58 7.33 -8.20 7.63
N ALA A 59 8.61 -8.53 7.74
CA ALA A 59 9.70 -7.82 7.07
C ALA A 59 9.51 -7.67 5.55
N ASP A 60 8.91 -8.66 4.89
CA ASP A 60 8.67 -8.63 3.44
C ASP A 60 7.53 -7.69 3.04
N CYS A 61 6.40 -7.75 3.73
CA CYS A 61 5.25 -6.87 3.48
C CYS A 61 5.60 -5.40 3.78
N ALA A 62 6.41 -5.19 4.80
CA ALA A 62 7.04 -3.93 5.12
C ALA A 62 7.90 -3.34 3.98
N LYS A 63 8.84 -4.13 3.46
CA LYS A 63 9.68 -3.73 2.31
C LYS A 63 8.82 -3.40 1.08
N LEU A 64 7.78 -4.19 0.84
CA LEU A 64 6.83 -3.98 -0.26
C LEU A 64 6.07 -2.65 -0.10
N LEU A 65 5.58 -2.34 1.10
CA LEU A 65 4.86 -1.10 1.41
C LEU A 65 5.77 0.12 1.17
N ASN A 66 6.97 0.12 1.75
CA ASN A 66 7.93 1.22 1.59
C ASN A 66 8.30 1.45 0.13
N HIS A 67 8.64 0.39 -0.61
CA HIS A 67 8.96 0.51 -2.03
C HIS A 67 7.78 1.10 -2.81
N SER A 68 6.58 0.56 -2.62
CA SER A 68 5.38 0.97 -3.36
C SER A 68 4.97 2.41 -3.06
N ALA A 69 5.12 2.84 -1.81
CA ALA A 69 4.82 4.21 -1.39
C ALA A 69 5.82 5.23 -1.94
N VAL A 70 7.12 4.92 -1.90
CA VAL A 70 8.15 5.76 -2.53
C VAL A 70 7.84 5.96 -4.02
N LYS A 71 7.49 4.89 -4.74
CA LYS A 71 7.12 4.98 -6.16
C LYS A 71 5.84 5.79 -6.40
N LEU A 72 4.87 5.73 -5.49
CA LEU A 72 3.66 6.53 -5.59
C LEU A 72 3.94 8.02 -5.40
N ILE A 73 4.75 8.38 -4.41
CA ILE A 73 5.08 9.78 -4.12
C ILE A 73 5.95 10.39 -5.23
N MET A 74 6.94 9.63 -5.71
CA MET A 74 7.85 10.04 -6.78
C MET A 74 7.26 9.97 -8.19
N CYS A 75 6.01 9.49 -8.34
CA CYS A 75 5.37 9.39 -9.65
C CYS A 75 5.30 10.78 -10.33
N PRO A 76 5.83 10.93 -11.55
CA PRO A 76 5.84 12.21 -12.27
C PRO A 76 4.48 12.53 -12.93
N TYR A 77 3.61 11.53 -13.09
CA TYR A 77 2.31 11.70 -13.74
C TYR A 77 1.25 12.20 -12.76
N ASP A 78 0.52 13.24 -13.14
CA ASP A 78 -0.68 13.72 -12.46
C ASP A 78 -1.79 14.08 -13.49
N PRO A 79 -2.93 13.36 -13.54
CA PRO A 79 -3.29 12.23 -12.70
C PRO A 79 -2.49 10.97 -13.05
N LYS A 80 -2.02 10.25 -12.02
CA LYS A 80 -1.30 8.99 -12.17
C LYS A 80 -2.15 7.96 -12.95
N PRO A 81 -1.67 7.40 -14.08
CA PRO A 81 -2.35 6.32 -14.77
C PRO A 81 -2.27 5.02 -13.98
N MET A 82 -3.19 4.09 -14.23
CA MET A 82 -3.11 2.74 -13.65
C MET A 82 -1.76 2.10 -13.99
N CYS A 83 -1.12 1.42 -13.02
CA CYS A 83 0.19 0.78 -13.22
C CYS A 83 0.24 -0.23 -14.38
N LYS A 84 -0.91 -0.75 -14.82
CA LYS A 84 -1.04 -1.60 -16.02
C LYS A 84 -0.87 -0.81 -17.33
N LYS A 85 -1.30 0.45 -17.36
CA LYS A 85 -1.31 1.35 -18.53
C LYS A 85 -0.21 2.42 -18.48
N CYS A 86 0.69 2.35 -17.49
CA CYS A 86 1.77 3.33 -17.33
C CYS A 86 2.92 3.04 -18.29
N GLN A 87 3.43 4.06 -18.98
CA GLN A 87 4.47 3.91 -20.00
C GLN A 87 5.87 3.58 -19.45
N THR A 88 6.26 4.15 -18.30
CA THR A 88 7.65 4.06 -17.79
C THR A 88 7.90 2.91 -16.80
N HIS A 89 6.88 2.13 -16.43
CA HIS A 89 6.95 0.97 -15.53
C HIS A 89 8.03 1.07 -14.41
N CYS A 90 7.80 1.93 -13.43
CA CYS A 90 8.79 2.30 -12.40
C CYS A 90 9.01 1.29 -11.24
N TYR A 91 8.39 0.10 -11.30
CA TYR A 91 8.53 -0.94 -10.28
C TYR A 91 9.78 -1.78 -10.51
N ALA A 92 10.53 -2.06 -9.45
CA ALA A 92 11.60 -3.05 -9.48
C ALA A 92 11.04 -4.45 -9.86
N PRO A 93 11.84 -5.30 -10.54
CA PRO A 93 11.43 -6.66 -10.89
C PRO A 93 11.01 -7.44 -9.64
N GLY A 94 9.97 -8.29 -9.73
CA GLY A 94 9.43 -9.04 -8.59
C GLY A 94 8.44 -8.25 -7.72
N TYR A 95 8.66 -6.95 -7.50
CA TYR A 95 7.75 -6.13 -6.69
C TYR A 95 6.41 -5.89 -7.40
N ARG A 96 6.41 -5.87 -8.73
CA ARG A 96 5.20 -5.69 -9.53
C ARG A 96 4.26 -6.89 -9.46
N GLU A 97 4.78 -8.11 -9.50
CA GLU A 97 3.95 -9.31 -9.29
C GLU A 97 3.38 -9.33 -7.87
N ARG A 98 4.24 -9.12 -6.87
CA ARG A 98 3.83 -9.11 -5.45
C ARG A 98 2.72 -8.10 -5.18
N ILE A 99 2.82 -6.87 -5.69
CA ILE A 99 1.77 -5.88 -5.42
C ILE A 99 0.46 -6.23 -6.15
N ARG A 100 0.52 -6.83 -7.35
CA ARG A 100 -0.69 -7.32 -8.03
C ARG A 100 -1.35 -8.44 -7.24
N GLU A 101 -0.56 -9.33 -6.66
CA GLU A 101 -1.06 -10.41 -5.81
C GLU A 101 -1.76 -9.86 -4.57
N VAL A 102 -1.14 -8.89 -3.88
CA VAL A 102 -1.76 -8.18 -2.74
C VAL A 102 -3.09 -7.55 -3.16
N MET A 103 -3.11 -6.81 -4.28
CA MET A 103 -4.33 -6.14 -4.75
C MET A 103 -5.45 -7.14 -5.08
N LYS A 104 -5.11 -8.26 -5.75
CA LYS A 104 -6.06 -9.30 -6.11
C LYS A 104 -6.61 -10.02 -4.88
N PHE A 105 -5.73 -10.42 -3.96
CA PHE A 105 -6.11 -11.16 -2.76
C PHE A 105 -6.94 -10.29 -1.81
N SER A 106 -6.46 -9.11 -1.46
CA SER A 106 -7.12 -8.24 -0.48
C SER A 106 -8.44 -7.70 -1.00
N GLY A 107 -8.53 -7.39 -2.30
CA GLY A 107 -9.81 -7.03 -2.93
C GLY A 107 -10.83 -8.17 -2.85
N PHE A 108 -10.42 -9.39 -3.23
CA PHE A 108 -11.30 -10.56 -3.15
C PHE A 108 -11.68 -10.91 -1.70
N TYR A 109 -10.75 -10.75 -0.76
CA TYR A 109 -11.00 -10.96 0.66
C TYR A 109 -12.08 -10.02 1.20
N LEU A 110 -12.04 -8.73 0.85
CA LEU A 110 -13.05 -7.75 1.28
C LEU A 110 -14.44 -8.10 0.74
N VAL A 111 -14.53 -8.49 -0.53
CA VAL A 111 -15.79 -8.96 -1.16
C VAL A 111 -16.34 -10.17 -0.42
N LYS A 112 -15.50 -11.17 -0.15
CA LYS A 112 -15.93 -12.42 0.49
C LYS A 112 -16.46 -12.20 1.92
N HIS A 113 -15.93 -11.21 2.64
CA HIS A 113 -16.33 -10.91 4.02
C HIS A 113 -17.46 -9.86 4.11
N GLY A 114 -18.16 -9.58 3.00
CA GLY A 114 -19.29 -8.66 2.98
C GLY A 114 -18.90 -7.19 3.18
N ARG A 115 -17.60 -6.86 3.15
CA ARG A 115 -17.10 -5.49 3.29
C ARG A 115 -17.09 -4.75 1.95
N LEU A 116 -18.21 -4.83 1.25
CA LEU A 116 -18.43 -4.15 -0.02
C LEU A 116 -18.36 -2.63 0.16
N ASP A 117 -18.78 -2.13 1.33
CA ASP A 117 -18.62 -0.73 1.76
C ASP A 117 -17.19 -0.22 1.58
N LEU A 118 -16.20 -0.98 2.08
CA LEU A 118 -14.79 -0.63 1.96
C LEU A 118 -14.31 -0.74 0.52
N MET A 119 -14.80 -1.73 -0.22
CA MET A 119 -14.46 -1.86 -1.63
C MET A 119 -14.93 -0.64 -2.42
N PHE A 120 -16.19 -0.22 -2.27
CA PHE A 120 -16.70 1.00 -2.91
C PHE A 120 -15.92 2.23 -2.48
N HIS A 121 -15.61 2.38 -1.18
CA HIS A 121 -14.79 3.50 -0.66
C HIS A 121 -13.38 3.57 -1.27
N TYR A 122 -12.81 2.44 -1.70
CA TYR A 122 -11.46 2.40 -2.28
C TYR A 122 -11.44 2.53 -3.81
N PHE A 123 -12.53 2.18 -4.49
CA PHE A 123 -12.62 2.21 -5.95
C PHE A 123 -13.39 3.41 -6.52
N PHE A 124 -14.25 4.05 -5.74
CA PHE A 124 -15.04 5.25 -6.09
C PHE A 124 -14.69 6.43 -5.16
#